data_AF-A0A967E0X0-F1
#
_entry.id   AF-A0A967E0X0-F1
#
_cell.length_a   1.000
_cell.length_b   1.000
_cell.length_c   1.000
_cell.angle_alpha   90.00
_cell.angle_beta   90.00
_cell.angle_gamma   90.00
#
_symmetry.space_group_name_H-M   'P 1'
#
loop_
_entity.id
_entity.type
_entity.pdbx_description
1 polymer ?
#
loop_
_entity_poly.entity_id
_entity_poly.type
_entity_poly.pdbx_seq_one_letter_code
_entity_poly.pdbx_strand_id
1 'polypeptide(L)'
;MRDERLVSLAMSMFASAPAVLRIRATGNWGAEADHLRELVETARLESLVHTLDAFIAADFRDAAPLNSMLDDEREHLSIIALIHAGDVALAAPPQRKLAAFILSVVLLLFLAKPFRRIVGGPRPHYHPWDRIPYACAKLAMEIGAIGPARELVRYIYRVLDSYRPWDRAEIKNVLEEWRFLGRTIERRLETAIVNLADDLRESCRPAAENFRAEVGAITWTLGLVPESTIFRASTRGDVLPSRRFFRQLVHHSVSCMGTDGLLQYVWLELKDRRTFCIREHESLFPVINSRYDSVLNLIEEMLGAHPAQAYARNLIGFFRGQIDPVEARAFREMWLGIGRAGVADEVDLSRGLALSLLLTNADDDAWLSLTTQSARQHGGQPEQNLNLRILKTAVSRFYTNERRIGDVATIIDLLERRRANALAYWLDIGSPHPTEEERSRLGVLLDREAHLVTLLRGTYFEMLLPTLPEHYWYHGQSAAGGPDPRTASSRYVEHRADLSRVRGAMRSAASSYITRRADEDVGLRQLVRALDMHAS
;
A
#
# COMPACT_ATOMS: atom_id res chain seq x y z
N MET A 1 10.23 13.43 -26.15
CA MET A 1 10.71 12.83 -24.89
C MET A 1 10.14 11.42 -24.78
N ARG A 2 10.96 10.46 -24.38
CA ARG A 2 10.53 9.10 -24.06
C ARG A 2 9.64 9.14 -22.81
N ASP A 3 8.58 8.35 -22.79
CA ASP A 3 7.74 8.17 -21.62
C ASP A 3 8.42 7.18 -20.66
N GLU A 4 9.34 7.69 -19.85
CA GLU A 4 10.12 6.90 -18.88
C GLU A 4 9.23 6.14 -17.89
N ARG A 5 8.03 6.66 -17.60
CA ARG A 5 7.08 5.98 -16.71
C ARG A 5 6.51 4.74 -17.37
N LEU A 6 6.15 4.80 -18.65
CA LEU A 6 5.64 3.65 -19.39
C LEU A 6 6.70 2.55 -19.52
N VAL A 7 7.96 2.94 -19.76
CA VAL A 7 9.11 2.02 -19.78
C VAL A 7 9.29 1.34 -18.43
N SER A 8 9.31 2.12 -17.34
CA SER A 8 9.44 1.60 -15.98
C SER A 8 8.33 0.60 -15.64
N LEU A 9 7.08 0.90 -16.00
CA LEU A 9 5.94 0.01 -15.78
C LEU A 9 6.03 -1.27 -16.62
N ALA A 10 6.42 -1.17 -17.89
CA ALA A 10 6.60 -2.32 -18.77
C ALA A 10 7.68 -3.28 -18.23
N MET A 11 8.82 -2.71 -17.82
CA MET A 11 9.92 -3.47 -17.25
C MET A 11 9.57 -4.06 -15.88
N SER A 12 8.84 -3.32 -15.05
CA SER A 12 8.35 -3.80 -13.76
C SER A 12 7.43 -5.01 -13.95
N MET A 13 6.41 -4.91 -14.81
CA MET A 13 5.51 -6.03 -15.13
C MET A 13 6.27 -7.27 -15.61
N PHE A 14 7.24 -7.08 -16.51
CA PHE A 14 8.03 -8.18 -17.05
C PHE A 14 8.90 -8.86 -15.98
N ALA A 15 9.61 -8.06 -15.18
CA ALA A 15 10.51 -8.55 -14.14
C ALA A 15 9.77 -9.16 -12.94
N SER A 16 8.51 -8.80 -12.72
CA SER A 16 7.74 -9.21 -11.55
C SER A 16 6.71 -10.31 -11.82
N ALA A 17 6.48 -10.68 -13.09
CA ALA A 17 5.47 -11.68 -13.44
C ALA A 17 5.90 -13.09 -12.98
N PRO A 18 5.10 -13.79 -12.16
CA PRO A 18 5.43 -15.14 -11.68
C PRO A 18 5.73 -16.13 -12.82
N ALA A 19 4.97 -16.05 -13.91
CA ALA A 19 5.17 -16.91 -15.08
C ALA A 19 6.53 -16.67 -15.76
N VAL A 20 6.95 -15.42 -15.93
CA VAL A 20 8.27 -15.06 -16.48
C VAL A 20 9.39 -15.57 -15.58
N LEU A 21 9.25 -15.36 -14.27
CA LEU A 21 10.28 -15.75 -13.29
C LEU A 21 10.46 -17.27 -13.20
N ARG A 22 9.36 -18.05 -13.30
CA ARG A 22 9.43 -19.51 -13.35
C ARG A 22 10.22 -20.01 -14.55
N ILE A 23 9.98 -19.44 -15.73
CA ILE A 23 10.71 -19.85 -16.94
C ILE A 23 12.16 -19.39 -16.88
N ARG A 24 12.44 -18.19 -16.37
CA ARG A 24 13.83 -17.76 -16.11
C ARG A 24 14.59 -18.71 -15.19
N ALA A 25 13.94 -19.23 -14.15
CA ALA A 25 14.55 -20.15 -13.20
C ALA A 25 14.85 -21.53 -13.83
N THR A 26 14.04 -21.99 -14.77
CA THR A 26 14.22 -23.29 -15.44
C THR A 26 15.03 -23.20 -16.73
N GLY A 27 15.20 -22.00 -17.29
CA GLY A 27 15.83 -21.78 -18.60
C GLY A 27 15.02 -22.31 -19.79
N ASN A 28 13.78 -22.76 -19.58
CA ASN A 28 13.00 -23.47 -20.60
C ASN A 28 12.14 -22.51 -21.44
N TRP A 29 12.78 -21.67 -22.24
CA TRP A 29 12.12 -20.69 -23.09
C TRP A 29 11.59 -21.25 -24.41
N GLY A 30 12.01 -22.45 -24.83
CA GLY A 30 11.78 -22.97 -26.18
C GLY A 30 10.31 -22.92 -26.63
N ALA A 31 9.40 -23.45 -25.82
CA ALA A 31 7.97 -23.45 -26.15
C ALA A 31 7.37 -22.03 -26.24
N GLU A 32 7.80 -21.11 -25.37
CA GLU A 32 7.31 -19.73 -25.39
C GLU A 32 7.91 -18.92 -26.54
N ALA A 33 9.15 -19.22 -26.93
CA ALA A 33 9.79 -18.62 -28.10
C ALA A 33 9.04 -19.02 -29.39
N ASP A 34 8.66 -20.30 -29.52
CA ASP A 34 7.88 -20.77 -30.67
C ASP A 34 6.49 -20.14 -30.70
N HIS A 35 5.77 -20.11 -29.57
CA HIS A 35 4.50 -19.40 -29.47
C HIS A 35 4.62 -17.90 -29.79
N LEU A 36 5.71 -17.25 -29.38
CA LEU A 36 5.95 -15.85 -29.68
C LEU A 36 6.16 -15.62 -31.17
N ARG A 37 6.93 -16.48 -31.85
CA ARG A 37 7.10 -16.42 -33.32
C ARG A 37 5.77 -16.56 -34.05
N GLU A 38 4.97 -17.56 -33.68
CA GLU A 38 3.65 -17.79 -34.27
C GLU A 38 2.72 -16.57 -34.11
N LEU A 39 2.75 -15.91 -32.95
CA LEU A 39 1.96 -14.70 -32.70
C LEU A 39 2.44 -13.52 -33.55
N VAL A 40 3.75 -13.37 -33.75
CA VAL A 40 4.37 -12.31 -34.55
C VAL A 40 4.05 -12.46 -36.03
N GLU A 41 4.14 -13.69 -36.54
CA GLU A 41 3.73 -14.05 -37.90
C GLU A 41 2.24 -13.77 -38.11
N THR A 42 1.39 -14.18 -37.16
CA THR A 42 -0.06 -13.88 -37.19
C THR A 42 -0.34 -12.37 -37.16
N ALA A 43 0.49 -11.62 -36.44
CA ALA A 43 0.41 -10.17 -36.35
C ALA A 43 1.01 -9.44 -37.56
N ARG A 44 1.61 -10.14 -38.53
CA ARG A 44 2.30 -9.56 -39.70
C ARG A 44 3.31 -8.49 -39.28
N LEU A 45 4.10 -8.86 -38.28
CA LEU A 45 5.19 -8.05 -37.75
C LEU A 45 6.52 -8.64 -38.22
N GLU A 46 6.66 -8.91 -39.53
CA GLU A 46 7.85 -9.57 -40.07
C GLU A 46 9.13 -8.79 -39.75
N SER A 47 9.06 -7.46 -39.68
CA SER A 47 10.20 -6.62 -39.30
C SER A 47 10.61 -6.77 -37.82
N LEU A 48 9.69 -7.21 -36.94
CA LEU A 48 10.03 -7.49 -35.53
C LEU A 48 10.62 -8.87 -35.30
N VAL A 49 10.60 -9.78 -36.29
CA VAL A 49 11.11 -11.14 -36.13
C VAL A 49 12.57 -11.12 -35.70
N HIS A 50 13.43 -10.33 -36.36
CA HIS A 50 14.83 -10.20 -35.97
C HIS A 50 15.03 -9.57 -34.58
N THR A 51 14.20 -8.58 -34.22
CA THR A 51 14.22 -7.97 -32.88
C THR A 51 13.87 -8.98 -31.79
N LEU A 52 12.86 -9.80 -32.06
CA LEU A 52 12.38 -10.80 -31.12
C LEU A 52 13.30 -12.01 -31.04
N ASP A 53 13.88 -12.46 -32.15
CA ASP A 53 14.87 -13.54 -32.15
C ASP A 53 16.12 -13.17 -31.35
N ALA A 54 16.58 -11.92 -31.42
CA ALA A 54 17.69 -11.48 -30.56
C ALA A 54 17.29 -11.38 -29.08
N PHE A 55 16.07 -10.93 -28.80
CA PHE A 55 15.55 -10.90 -27.43
C PHE A 55 15.39 -12.31 -26.83
N ILE A 56 14.93 -13.26 -27.64
CA ILE A 56 14.88 -14.69 -27.34
C ILE A 56 16.29 -15.22 -27.12
N ALA A 57 17.25 -14.91 -28.01
CA ALA A 57 18.64 -15.35 -27.92
C ALA A 57 19.37 -14.80 -26.68
N ALA A 58 18.94 -13.65 -26.16
CA ALA A 58 19.40 -13.11 -24.89
C ALA A 58 18.76 -13.77 -23.66
N ASP A 59 18.05 -14.89 -23.81
CA ASP A 59 17.30 -15.59 -22.77
C ASP A 59 16.32 -14.68 -22.01
N PHE A 60 15.87 -13.59 -22.66
CA PHE A 60 15.07 -12.56 -22.02
C PHE A 60 15.69 -11.96 -20.74
N ARG A 61 17.02 -12.02 -20.58
CA ARG A 61 17.72 -11.60 -19.34
C ARG A 61 18.00 -10.11 -19.27
N ASP A 62 18.24 -9.49 -20.41
CA ASP A 62 18.59 -8.08 -20.53
C ASP A 62 17.62 -7.38 -21.50
N ALA A 63 17.13 -6.20 -21.10
CA ALA A 63 16.30 -5.35 -21.94
C ALA A 63 17.10 -4.23 -22.65
N ALA A 64 18.41 -4.11 -22.38
CA ALA A 64 19.29 -3.22 -23.11
C ALA A 64 19.39 -3.56 -24.62
N PRO A 65 19.49 -4.84 -25.04
CA PRO A 65 19.41 -5.22 -26.45
C PRO A 65 18.08 -4.77 -27.06
N LEU A 66 16.98 -4.97 -26.32
CA LEU A 66 15.66 -4.52 -26.75
C LEU A 66 15.66 -2.99 -26.98
N ASN A 67 16.16 -2.18 -26.05
CA ASN A 67 16.17 -0.73 -26.20
C ASN A 67 16.92 -0.22 -27.46
N SER A 68 18.10 -0.78 -27.74
CA SER A 68 18.91 -0.44 -28.92
C SER A 68 18.24 -0.89 -30.22
N MET A 69 17.69 -2.11 -30.24
CA MET A 69 17.07 -2.68 -31.43
C MET A 69 15.70 -2.06 -31.76
N LEU A 70 14.95 -1.64 -30.72
CA LEU A 70 13.71 -0.88 -30.87
C LEU A 70 13.94 0.51 -31.47
N ASP A 71 15.16 1.07 -31.42
CA ASP A 71 15.47 2.34 -32.11
C ASP A 71 15.64 2.14 -33.62
N ASP A 72 16.21 1.01 -34.04
CA ASP A 72 16.49 0.70 -35.46
C ASP A 72 15.21 0.33 -36.24
N GLU A 73 14.31 -0.46 -35.65
CA GLU A 73 13.07 -0.94 -36.32
C GLU A 73 11.95 0.12 -36.41
N ARG A 74 12.15 1.28 -35.80
CA ARG A 74 11.09 2.25 -35.55
C ARG A 74 10.54 2.89 -36.82
N GLU A 75 11.36 3.05 -37.86
CA GLU A 75 10.95 3.68 -39.12
C GLU A 75 10.14 2.74 -40.03
N HIS A 76 10.17 1.44 -39.75
CA HIS A 76 9.63 0.40 -40.62
C HIS A 76 8.24 -0.13 -40.17
N LEU A 77 7.80 0.21 -38.96
CA LEU A 77 6.55 -0.31 -38.39
C LEU A 77 5.36 0.61 -38.64
N SER A 78 4.33 0.06 -39.30
CA SER A 78 3.06 0.76 -39.44
C SER A 78 2.24 0.73 -38.14
N ILE A 79 1.56 1.84 -37.86
CA ILE A 79 0.65 1.97 -36.71
C ILE A 79 -0.46 0.88 -36.74
N ILE A 80 -0.93 0.52 -37.93
CA ILE A 80 -1.99 -0.48 -38.12
C ILE A 80 -1.48 -1.87 -37.71
N ALA A 81 -0.24 -2.23 -38.08
CA ALA A 81 0.38 -3.48 -37.68
C ALA A 81 0.54 -3.56 -36.15
N LEU A 82 0.92 -2.46 -35.49
CA LEU A 82 1.04 -2.41 -34.02
C LEU A 82 -0.30 -2.59 -33.31
N ILE A 83 -1.40 -2.03 -33.85
CA ILE A 83 -2.75 -2.21 -33.30
C ILE A 83 -3.20 -3.66 -33.49
N HIS A 84 -3.05 -4.20 -34.69
CA HIS A 84 -3.39 -5.60 -35.00
C HIS A 84 -2.60 -6.57 -34.12
N ALA A 85 -1.33 -6.29 -33.84
CA ALA A 85 -0.53 -7.08 -32.91
C ALA A 85 -1.07 -7.06 -31.47
N GLY A 86 -1.59 -5.92 -31.01
CA GLY A 86 -2.30 -5.83 -29.73
C GLY A 86 -3.57 -6.69 -29.71
N ASP A 87 -4.32 -6.72 -30.81
CA ASP A 87 -5.50 -7.60 -30.96
C ASP A 87 -5.15 -9.09 -30.99
N VAL A 88 -4.09 -9.45 -31.72
CA VAL A 88 -3.56 -10.83 -31.76
C VAL A 88 -3.12 -11.28 -30.37
N ALA A 89 -2.43 -10.42 -29.60
CA ALA A 89 -2.06 -10.72 -28.23
C ALA A 89 -3.29 -10.94 -27.33
N LEU A 90 -4.32 -10.12 -27.47
CA LEU A 90 -5.56 -10.24 -26.69
C LEU A 90 -6.41 -11.46 -27.04
N ALA A 91 -6.35 -11.92 -28.30
CA ALA A 91 -7.03 -13.11 -28.79
C ALA A 91 -6.26 -14.40 -28.53
N ALA A 92 -5.05 -14.32 -27.97
CA ALA A 92 -4.20 -15.48 -27.76
C ALA A 92 -4.87 -16.51 -26.82
N PRO A 93 -4.82 -17.81 -27.15
CA PRO A 93 -5.41 -18.85 -26.34
C PRO A 93 -4.66 -19.02 -25.00
N PRO A 94 -5.26 -19.68 -23.99
CA PRO A 94 -4.66 -19.85 -22.67
C PRO A 94 -3.22 -20.38 -22.66
N GLN A 95 -2.88 -21.28 -23.58
CA GLN A 95 -1.53 -21.87 -23.69
C GLN A 95 -0.47 -20.89 -24.20
N ARG A 96 -0.88 -19.77 -24.81
CA ARG A 96 0.02 -18.76 -25.40
C ARG A 96 0.00 -17.42 -24.65
N LYS A 97 -0.63 -17.36 -23.48
CA LYS A 97 -0.79 -16.10 -22.72
C LYS A 97 0.52 -15.46 -22.31
N LEU A 98 1.54 -16.26 -22.00
CA LEU A 98 2.84 -15.73 -21.64
C LEU A 98 3.54 -15.14 -22.87
N ALA A 99 3.67 -15.87 -23.98
CA ALA A 99 4.13 -15.30 -25.25
C ALA A 99 3.36 -14.03 -25.67
N ALA A 100 2.03 -14.02 -25.54
CA ALA A 100 1.21 -12.84 -25.83
C ALA A 100 1.51 -11.66 -24.89
N PHE A 101 1.76 -11.93 -23.61
CA PHE A 101 2.21 -10.92 -22.67
C PHE A 101 3.57 -10.36 -23.08
N ILE A 102 4.54 -11.21 -23.42
CA ILE A 102 5.88 -10.77 -23.87
C ILE A 102 5.75 -9.86 -25.10
N LEU A 103 4.96 -10.27 -26.10
CA LEU A 103 4.66 -9.45 -27.28
C LEU A 103 4.09 -8.09 -26.87
N SER A 104 3.10 -8.06 -25.96
CA SER A 104 2.50 -6.81 -25.49
C SER A 104 3.48 -5.88 -24.76
N VAL A 105 4.46 -6.43 -24.02
CA VAL A 105 5.52 -5.65 -23.35
C VAL A 105 6.45 -5.02 -24.39
N VAL A 106 6.85 -5.78 -25.42
CA VAL A 106 7.69 -5.26 -26.52
C VAL A 106 6.96 -4.13 -27.26
N LEU A 107 5.69 -4.34 -27.58
CA LEU A 107 4.84 -3.32 -28.20
C LEU A 107 4.69 -2.07 -27.31
N LEU A 108 4.58 -2.24 -25.99
CA LEU A 108 4.49 -1.14 -25.03
C LEU A 108 5.78 -0.33 -24.95
N LEU A 109 6.93 -1.00 -25.02
CA LEU A 109 8.25 -0.35 -25.05
C LEU A 109 8.48 0.41 -26.36
N PHE A 110 7.97 -0.09 -27.48
CA PHE A 110 7.89 0.67 -28.74
C PHE A 110 7.04 1.95 -28.58
N LEU A 111 5.88 1.83 -27.95
CA LEU A 111 4.95 2.95 -27.75
C LEU A 111 5.53 4.06 -26.87
N ALA A 112 6.36 3.71 -25.89
CA ALA A 112 6.97 4.66 -24.95
C ALA A 112 7.96 5.64 -25.62
N LYS A 113 8.40 5.39 -26.86
CA LYS A 113 9.27 6.33 -27.60
C LYS A 113 8.43 7.43 -28.29
N PRO A 114 8.93 8.68 -28.40
CA PRO A 114 8.14 9.82 -28.85
C PRO A 114 7.74 9.73 -30.33
N PHE A 115 6.62 9.10 -30.66
CA PHE A 115 6.05 9.10 -32.00
C PHE A 115 5.63 10.52 -32.41
N ARG A 116 6.42 11.16 -33.29
CA ARG A 116 6.15 12.51 -33.83
C ARG A 116 4.85 12.62 -34.67
N ARG A 117 4.09 11.53 -34.88
CA ARG A 117 2.93 11.47 -35.79
C ARG A 117 1.58 11.08 -35.16
N ILE A 118 1.50 10.97 -33.83
CA ILE A 118 0.27 10.46 -33.17
C ILE A 118 -0.79 11.54 -32.91
N VAL A 119 -0.51 12.81 -33.19
CA VAL A 119 -1.53 13.88 -33.11
C VAL A 119 -2.19 14.05 -34.48
N GLY A 120 -3.24 13.27 -34.79
CA GLY A 120 -4.05 13.51 -35.99
C GLY A 120 -4.86 12.36 -36.59
N GLY A 121 -4.82 11.15 -36.03
CA GLY A 121 -5.61 10.02 -36.55
C GLY A 121 -7.13 10.21 -36.40
N PRO A 122 -7.97 9.87 -37.39
CA PRO A 122 -9.38 10.25 -37.41
C PRO A 122 -10.31 9.44 -36.48
N ARG A 123 -9.83 8.40 -35.78
CA ARG A 123 -10.68 7.50 -34.98
C ARG A 123 -10.09 7.15 -33.60
N PRO A 124 -10.82 7.40 -32.50
CA PRO A 124 -10.35 7.13 -31.13
C PRO A 124 -10.20 5.63 -30.77
N HIS A 125 -10.87 4.72 -31.50
CA HIS A 125 -10.73 3.25 -31.31
C HIS A 125 -9.51 2.62 -32.01
N TYR A 126 -8.74 3.40 -32.77
CA TYR A 126 -7.59 2.91 -33.54
C TYR A 126 -6.33 3.64 -33.12
N HIS A 127 -6.15 3.76 -31.81
CA HIS A 127 -5.00 4.40 -31.23
C HIS A 127 -4.12 3.36 -30.54
N PRO A 128 -2.83 3.24 -30.89
CA PRO A 128 -1.91 2.31 -30.23
C PRO A 128 -1.89 2.47 -28.70
N TRP A 129 -2.15 3.69 -28.21
CA TRP A 129 -2.22 4.00 -26.77
C TRP A 129 -3.44 3.46 -26.03
N ASP A 130 -4.45 2.98 -26.74
CA ASP A 130 -5.54 2.26 -26.11
C ASP A 130 -5.24 0.76 -26.10
N ARG A 131 -5.08 0.17 -27.29
CA ARG A 131 -5.08 -1.28 -27.41
C ARG A 131 -3.85 -1.98 -26.86
N ILE A 132 -2.66 -1.42 -27.08
CA ILE A 132 -1.40 -2.03 -26.65
C ILE A 132 -1.27 -2.00 -25.12
N PRO A 133 -1.46 -0.86 -24.43
CA PRO A 133 -1.43 -0.84 -22.98
C PRO A 133 -2.55 -1.69 -22.36
N TYR A 134 -3.75 -1.73 -22.98
CA TYR A 134 -4.85 -2.56 -22.51
C TYR A 134 -4.49 -4.06 -22.58
N ALA A 135 -3.96 -4.51 -23.72
CA ALA A 135 -3.46 -5.87 -23.91
C ALA A 135 -2.43 -6.23 -22.85
N CYS A 136 -1.46 -5.34 -22.64
CA CYS A 136 -0.40 -5.54 -21.66
C CYS A 136 -0.95 -5.64 -20.22
N ALA A 137 -1.81 -4.71 -19.79
CA ALA A 137 -2.40 -4.74 -18.45
C ALA A 137 -3.28 -5.97 -18.22
N LYS A 138 -4.12 -6.35 -19.20
CA LYS A 138 -4.99 -7.52 -19.09
C LYS A 138 -4.18 -8.81 -19.01
N LEU A 139 -3.21 -8.99 -19.90
CA LEU A 139 -2.36 -10.19 -19.92
C LEU A 139 -1.47 -10.24 -18.67
N ALA A 140 -0.91 -9.12 -18.23
CA ALA A 140 -0.17 -9.01 -16.96
C ALA A 140 -1.02 -9.48 -15.78
N MET A 141 -2.26 -9.02 -15.67
CA MET A 141 -3.20 -9.51 -14.66
C MET A 141 -3.40 -11.02 -14.79
N GLU A 142 -3.66 -11.54 -15.99
CA GLU A 142 -3.91 -12.97 -16.22
C GLU A 142 -2.73 -13.88 -15.84
N ILE A 143 -1.49 -13.42 -16.02
CA ILE A 143 -0.27 -14.17 -15.64
C ILE A 143 0.23 -13.87 -14.22
N GLY A 144 -0.52 -13.09 -13.43
CA GLY A 144 -0.24 -12.86 -12.01
C GLY A 144 0.67 -11.67 -11.69
N ALA A 145 0.83 -10.70 -12.59
CA ALA A 145 1.52 -9.42 -12.35
C ALA A 145 0.52 -8.30 -11.99
N ILE A 146 -0.35 -8.55 -11.01
CA ILE A 146 -1.54 -7.73 -10.71
C ILE A 146 -1.16 -6.30 -10.27
N GLY A 147 -0.16 -6.16 -9.40
CA GLY A 147 0.27 -4.86 -8.86
C GLY A 147 0.70 -3.89 -9.96
N PRO A 148 1.73 -4.22 -10.77
CA PRO A 148 2.16 -3.37 -11.88
C PRO A 148 1.07 -3.16 -12.95
N ALA A 149 0.20 -4.15 -13.21
CA ALA A 149 -0.94 -3.98 -14.10
C ALA A 149 -1.92 -2.90 -13.60
N ARG A 150 -2.16 -2.83 -12.29
CA ARG A 150 -2.97 -1.78 -11.65
C ARG A 150 -2.39 -0.40 -11.89
N GLU A 151 -1.08 -0.25 -11.72
CA GLU A 151 -0.41 1.04 -11.91
C GLU A 151 -0.40 1.47 -13.38
N LEU A 152 -0.28 0.53 -14.32
CA LEU A 152 -0.46 0.80 -15.75
C LEU A 152 -1.89 1.27 -16.07
N VAL A 153 -2.92 0.59 -15.57
CA VAL A 153 -4.33 1.01 -15.74
C VAL A 153 -4.56 2.42 -15.20
N ARG A 154 -4.06 2.73 -13.99
CA ARG A 154 -4.20 4.08 -13.40
C ARG A 154 -3.44 5.14 -14.19
N TYR A 155 -2.30 4.79 -14.76
CA TYR A 155 -1.53 5.69 -15.59
C TYR A 155 -2.25 5.99 -16.91
N ILE A 156 -2.59 4.95 -17.67
CA ILE A 156 -3.24 5.10 -18.98
C ILE A 156 -4.63 5.70 -18.85
N TYR A 157 -5.40 5.31 -17.83
CA TYR A 157 -6.70 5.94 -17.57
C TYR A 157 -6.55 7.45 -17.40
N ARG A 158 -5.58 7.94 -16.61
CA ARG A 158 -5.33 9.38 -16.46
C ARG A 158 -4.87 10.06 -17.76
N VAL A 159 -4.07 9.37 -18.57
CA VAL A 159 -3.63 9.88 -19.88
C VAL A 159 -4.83 10.02 -20.80
N LEU A 160 -5.66 8.98 -20.94
CA LEU A 160 -6.88 9.00 -21.75
C LEU A 160 -7.89 10.04 -21.24
N ASP A 161 -8.05 10.12 -19.92
CA ASP A 161 -8.89 11.10 -19.22
C ASP A 161 -8.35 12.53 -19.31
N SER A 162 -7.18 12.76 -19.91
CA SER A 162 -6.67 14.12 -20.17
C SER A 162 -6.97 14.63 -21.59
N TYR A 163 -7.41 13.76 -22.51
CA TYR A 163 -7.73 14.14 -23.89
C TYR A 163 -9.12 14.81 -23.98
N ARG A 164 -9.14 16.09 -24.41
CA ARG A 164 -10.28 17.00 -24.21
C ARG A 164 -11.51 16.94 -25.15
N PRO A 165 -11.62 16.20 -26.28
CA PRO A 165 -12.90 16.15 -26.99
C PRO A 165 -13.74 14.95 -26.52
N TRP A 166 -14.40 15.12 -25.37
CA TRP A 166 -15.21 14.11 -24.67
C TRP A 166 -16.57 13.78 -25.30
N ASP A 167 -16.96 14.49 -26.37
CA ASP A 167 -18.27 14.33 -27.03
C ASP A 167 -18.34 13.15 -28.02
N ARG A 168 -17.30 12.33 -28.10
CA ARG A 168 -17.29 11.13 -28.95
C ARG A 168 -17.67 9.91 -28.12
N ALA A 169 -18.83 9.31 -28.41
CA ALA A 169 -19.32 8.09 -27.77
C ALA A 169 -18.26 6.97 -27.74
N GLU A 170 -17.38 6.97 -28.73
CA GLU A 170 -16.24 6.09 -28.88
C GLU A 170 -15.20 6.22 -27.73
N ILE A 171 -14.84 7.43 -27.31
CA ILE A 171 -13.87 7.63 -26.21
C ILE A 171 -14.48 7.19 -24.88
N LYS A 172 -15.79 7.41 -24.71
CA LYS A 172 -16.52 6.95 -23.53
C LYS A 172 -16.51 5.43 -23.42
N ASN A 173 -16.74 4.71 -24.51
CA ASN A 173 -16.68 3.24 -24.52
C ASN A 173 -15.28 2.73 -24.12
N VAL A 174 -14.22 3.34 -24.67
CA VAL A 174 -12.83 3.00 -24.31
C VAL A 174 -12.58 3.20 -22.81
N LEU A 175 -12.96 4.35 -22.25
CA LEU A 175 -12.79 4.61 -20.83
C LEU A 175 -13.62 3.67 -19.94
N GLU A 176 -14.79 3.24 -20.40
CA GLU A 176 -15.59 2.22 -19.73
C GLU A 176 -14.89 0.85 -19.72
N GLU A 177 -14.25 0.45 -20.82
CA GLU A 177 -13.41 -0.76 -20.88
C GLU A 177 -12.24 -0.70 -19.89
N TRP A 178 -11.53 0.43 -19.82
CA TRP A 178 -10.44 0.65 -18.86
C TRP A 178 -10.94 0.66 -17.41
N ARG A 179 -12.10 1.28 -17.12
CA ARG A 179 -12.74 1.24 -15.81
C ARG A 179 -13.15 -0.18 -15.44
N PHE A 180 -13.65 -0.96 -16.39
CA PHE A 180 -14.00 -2.36 -16.17
C PHE A 180 -12.76 -3.21 -15.86
N LEU A 181 -11.68 -3.03 -16.63
CA LEU A 181 -10.41 -3.70 -16.36
C LEU A 181 -9.84 -3.31 -14.98
N GLY A 182 -9.85 -2.02 -14.64
CA GLY A 182 -9.44 -1.53 -13.32
C GLY A 182 -10.25 -2.16 -12.19
N ARG A 183 -11.58 -2.19 -12.28
CA ARG A 183 -12.44 -2.88 -11.30
C ARG A 183 -12.18 -4.38 -11.20
N THR A 184 -11.73 -5.01 -12.28
CA THR A 184 -11.42 -6.45 -12.31
C THR A 184 -10.09 -6.72 -11.62
N ILE A 185 -9.07 -5.90 -11.89
CA ILE A 185 -7.77 -5.93 -11.21
C ILE A 185 -7.94 -5.70 -9.71
N GLU A 186 -8.67 -4.65 -9.30
CA GLU A 186 -8.89 -4.34 -7.88
C GLU A 186 -9.65 -5.48 -7.15
N ARG A 187 -10.65 -6.10 -7.80
CA ARG A 187 -11.35 -7.26 -7.23
C ARG A 187 -10.43 -8.47 -7.04
N ARG A 188 -9.54 -8.73 -8.00
CA ARG A 188 -8.58 -9.83 -7.91
C ARG A 188 -7.52 -9.55 -6.83
N LEU A 189 -7.04 -8.32 -6.75
CA LEU A 189 -6.13 -7.86 -5.70
C LEU A 189 -6.76 -8.01 -4.30
N GLU A 190 -8.01 -7.54 -4.12
CA GLU A 190 -8.72 -7.66 -2.84
C GLU A 190 -8.94 -9.12 -2.46
N THR A 191 -9.29 -9.97 -3.42
CA THR A 191 -9.44 -11.41 -3.18
C THR A 191 -8.12 -12.05 -2.76
N ALA A 192 -7.01 -11.71 -3.41
CA ALA A 192 -5.68 -12.17 -3.03
C ALA A 192 -5.31 -11.70 -1.61
N ILE A 193 -5.55 -10.42 -1.28
CA ILE A 193 -5.31 -9.85 0.06
C ILE A 193 -6.17 -10.55 1.12
N VAL A 194 -7.45 -10.82 0.85
CA VAL A 194 -8.34 -11.49 1.78
C VAL A 194 -7.89 -12.93 2.04
N ASN A 195 -7.58 -13.69 0.98
CA ASN A 195 -7.08 -15.06 1.12
C ASN A 195 -5.79 -15.10 1.94
N LEU A 196 -4.84 -14.22 1.60
CA LEU A 196 -3.60 -14.05 2.32
C LEU A 196 -3.80 -13.70 3.81
N ALA A 197 -4.73 -12.80 4.12
CA ALA A 197 -5.03 -12.44 5.50
C ALA A 197 -5.63 -13.61 6.28
N ASP A 198 -6.49 -14.40 5.65
CA ASP A 198 -7.09 -15.58 6.26
C ASP A 198 -6.03 -16.69 6.46
N ASP A 199 -5.16 -16.93 5.48
CA ASP A 199 -4.04 -17.89 5.55
C ASP A 199 -3.00 -17.49 6.63
N LEU A 200 -2.64 -16.21 6.68
CA LEU A 200 -1.70 -15.67 7.66
C LEU A 200 -2.25 -15.78 9.09
N ARG A 201 -3.55 -15.51 9.25
CA ARG A 201 -4.24 -15.67 10.54
C ARG A 201 -4.28 -17.13 10.97
N GLU A 202 -4.63 -18.04 10.06
CA GLU A 202 -4.70 -19.47 10.35
C GLU A 202 -3.32 -20.02 10.74
N SER A 203 -2.29 -19.56 10.05
CA SER A 203 -0.90 -19.92 10.34
C SER A 203 -0.36 -19.36 11.68
N CYS A 204 -1.11 -18.50 12.37
CA CYS A 204 -0.78 -18.03 13.72
C CYS A 204 -1.36 -18.91 14.83
N ARG A 205 -2.13 -19.96 14.50
CA ARG A 205 -2.67 -20.89 15.49
C ARG A 205 -1.55 -21.71 16.15
N PRO A 206 -1.79 -22.24 17.37
CA PRO A 206 -0.81 -23.07 18.06
C PRO A 206 -0.52 -24.36 17.28
N ALA A 207 0.61 -24.37 16.57
CA ALA A 207 1.21 -25.52 15.91
C ALA A 207 2.73 -25.45 16.09
N ALA A 208 3.42 -26.59 15.91
CA ALA A 208 4.88 -26.68 16.10
C ALA A 208 5.66 -25.70 15.21
N GLU A 209 5.15 -25.41 14.02
CA GLU A 209 5.61 -24.32 13.14
C GLU A 209 4.43 -23.37 12.91
N ASN A 210 4.46 -22.19 13.52
CA ASN A 210 3.47 -21.12 13.32
C ASN A 210 4.16 -19.79 13.03
N PHE A 211 3.42 -18.85 12.44
CA PHE A 211 3.93 -17.54 12.01
C PHE A 211 3.63 -16.40 12.98
N ARG A 212 3.37 -16.70 14.25
CA ARG A 212 3.05 -15.64 15.21
C ARG A 212 4.17 -14.62 15.26
N ALA A 213 5.42 -15.06 15.38
CA ALA A 213 6.54 -14.15 15.55
C ALA A 213 6.74 -13.21 14.36
N GLU A 214 6.54 -13.72 13.15
CA GLU A 214 6.62 -13.00 11.90
C GLU A 214 5.48 -12.00 11.76
N VAL A 215 4.25 -12.36 12.16
CA VAL A 215 3.13 -11.41 12.22
C VAL A 215 3.37 -10.33 13.27
N GLY A 216 3.96 -10.68 14.41
CA GLY A 216 4.45 -9.71 15.40
C GLY A 216 5.46 -8.75 14.80
N ALA A 217 6.43 -9.26 14.05
CA ALA A 217 7.44 -8.46 13.37
C ALA A 217 6.86 -7.54 12.28
N ILE A 218 5.90 -8.02 11.47
CA ILE A 218 5.18 -7.19 10.48
C ILE A 218 4.45 -6.06 11.20
N THR A 219 3.70 -6.39 12.25
CA THR A 219 2.91 -5.44 13.04
C THR A 219 3.81 -4.38 13.70
N TRP A 220 4.96 -4.80 14.25
CA TRP A 220 5.99 -3.91 14.80
C TRP A 220 6.55 -2.95 13.75
N THR A 221 6.95 -3.47 12.59
CA THR A 221 7.58 -2.69 11.52
C THR A 221 6.62 -1.62 10.98
N LEU A 222 5.33 -1.94 10.92
CA LEU A 222 4.26 -1.01 10.56
C LEU A 222 3.91 0.02 11.67
N GLY A 223 4.60 -0.01 12.82
CA GLY A 223 4.37 0.93 13.92
C GLY A 223 3.18 0.59 14.82
N LEU A 224 2.54 -0.57 14.63
CA LEU A 224 1.47 -1.09 15.49
C LEU A 224 2.06 -1.79 16.72
N VAL A 225 2.96 -1.08 17.42
CA VAL A 225 3.79 -1.64 18.50
C VAL A 225 2.95 -2.29 19.61
N PRO A 226 1.88 -1.69 20.14
CA PRO A 226 1.05 -2.34 21.15
C PRO A 226 0.43 -3.67 20.66
N GLU A 227 -0.11 -3.69 19.44
CA GLU A 227 -0.78 -4.85 18.84
C GLU A 227 0.21 -5.99 18.54
N SER A 228 1.46 -5.65 18.24
CA SER A 228 2.52 -6.64 17.98
C SER A 228 2.75 -7.60 19.16
N THR A 229 2.50 -7.12 20.39
CA THR A 229 2.80 -7.84 21.63
C THR A 229 1.93 -9.08 21.84
N ILE A 230 0.76 -9.11 21.20
CA ILE A 230 -0.16 -10.26 21.19
C ILE A 230 0.52 -11.50 20.62
N PHE A 231 1.48 -11.29 19.71
CA PHE A 231 2.14 -12.35 18.97
C PHE A 231 3.44 -12.87 19.60
N ARG A 232 3.85 -12.32 20.75
CA ARG A 232 5.03 -12.83 21.47
C ARG A 232 4.81 -14.25 21.96
N ALA A 233 5.89 -15.03 21.99
CA ALA A 233 5.90 -16.39 22.55
C ALA A 233 5.42 -16.44 24.02
N SER A 234 5.63 -15.37 24.79
CA SER A 234 5.17 -15.25 26.18
C SER A 234 3.66 -15.03 26.35
N THR A 235 2.95 -14.73 25.27
CA THR A 235 1.52 -14.41 25.28
C THR A 235 0.69 -15.66 24.98
N ARG A 236 -0.50 -15.80 25.60
CA ARG A 236 -1.39 -16.96 25.38
C ARG A 236 -1.67 -17.17 23.88
N GLY A 237 -1.26 -18.33 23.35
CA GLY A 237 -1.34 -18.67 21.92
C GLY A 237 -2.75 -18.76 21.34
N ASP A 238 -3.78 -18.90 22.19
CA ASP A 238 -5.17 -19.09 21.77
C ASP A 238 -5.86 -17.78 21.36
N VAL A 239 -5.30 -16.64 21.76
CA VAL A 239 -5.86 -15.32 21.43
C VAL A 239 -5.24 -14.83 20.13
N LEU A 240 -6.09 -14.66 19.12
CA LEU A 240 -5.74 -14.08 17.82
C LEU A 240 -6.63 -12.86 17.56
N PRO A 241 -6.08 -11.78 16.97
CA PRO A 241 -6.88 -10.68 16.48
C PRO A 241 -7.96 -11.11 15.47
N SER A 242 -8.95 -10.24 15.29
CA SER A 242 -10.06 -10.48 14.35
C SER A 242 -9.58 -10.63 12.91
N ARG A 243 -10.37 -11.31 12.06
CA ARG A 243 -10.08 -11.37 10.60
C ARG A 243 -9.95 -9.97 9.98
N ARG A 244 -10.70 -8.99 10.47
CA ARG A 244 -10.62 -7.60 10.03
C ARG A 244 -9.24 -7.00 10.29
N PHE A 245 -8.65 -7.27 11.46
CA PHE A 245 -7.28 -6.83 11.77
C PHE A 245 -6.28 -7.37 10.75
N PHE A 246 -6.31 -8.68 10.49
CA PHE A 246 -5.39 -9.30 9.53
C PHE A 246 -5.56 -8.76 8.10
N ARG A 247 -6.80 -8.51 7.67
CA ARG A 247 -7.06 -7.88 6.36
C ARG A 247 -6.45 -6.47 6.28
N GLN A 248 -6.63 -5.66 7.32
CA GLN A 248 -6.03 -4.32 7.40
C GLN A 248 -4.50 -4.38 7.45
N LEU A 249 -3.94 -5.31 8.23
CA LEU A 249 -2.51 -5.54 8.34
C LEU A 249 -1.89 -5.89 6.99
N VAL A 250 -2.47 -6.89 6.31
CA VAL A 250 -2.01 -7.34 5.00
C VAL A 250 -2.17 -6.24 3.96
N HIS A 251 -3.33 -5.61 3.88
CA HIS A 251 -3.56 -4.50 2.94
C HIS A 251 -2.57 -3.36 3.15
N HIS A 252 -2.36 -2.94 4.40
CA HIS A 252 -1.39 -1.89 4.72
C HIS A 252 0.03 -2.33 4.35
N SER A 253 0.43 -3.56 4.70
CA SER A 253 1.75 -4.09 4.38
C SER A 253 2.02 -4.13 2.88
N VAL A 254 1.09 -4.63 2.07
CA VAL A 254 1.21 -4.68 0.60
C VAL A 254 1.35 -3.27 0.02
N SER A 255 0.65 -2.29 0.60
CA SER A 255 0.67 -0.91 0.10
C SER A 255 1.98 -0.16 0.33
N CYS A 256 2.75 -0.50 1.37
CA CYS A 256 4.00 0.19 1.72
C CYS A 256 5.27 -0.64 1.46
N MET A 257 5.16 -1.96 1.27
CA MET A 257 6.31 -2.85 1.09
C MET A 257 7.17 -2.52 -0.13
N GLY A 258 6.60 -1.91 -1.17
CA GLY A 258 7.38 -1.41 -2.31
C GLY A 258 8.31 -0.24 -1.98
N THR A 259 8.12 0.40 -0.83
CA THR A 259 8.89 1.58 -0.37
C THR A 259 9.56 1.37 1.00
N ASP A 260 9.30 0.25 1.67
CA ASP A 260 9.77 -0.07 3.03
C ASP A 260 10.59 -1.37 3.00
N GLY A 261 11.91 -1.23 2.88
CA GLY A 261 12.84 -2.36 2.77
C GLY A 261 12.86 -3.23 4.03
N LEU A 262 12.75 -2.63 5.22
CA LEU A 262 12.70 -3.39 6.47
C LEU A 262 11.49 -4.33 6.49
N LEU A 263 10.31 -3.83 6.10
CA LEU A 263 9.09 -4.63 6.02
C LEU A 263 9.18 -5.73 4.95
N GLN A 264 9.75 -5.42 3.78
CA GLN A 264 9.94 -6.41 2.71
C GLN A 264 10.79 -7.59 3.19
N TYR A 265 11.86 -7.34 3.95
CA TYR A 265 12.72 -8.39 4.49
C TYR A 265 12.03 -9.23 5.58
N VAL A 266 11.14 -8.66 6.38
CA VAL A 266 10.30 -9.45 7.31
C VAL A 266 9.41 -10.43 6.54
N TRP A 267 8.80 -9.99 5.44
CA TRP A 267 8.02 -10.89 4.57
C TRP A 267 8.89 -11.92 3.85
N LEU A 268 10.12 -11.59 3.46
CA LEU A 268 11.04 -12.55 2.84
C LEU A 268 11.40 -13.71 3.79
N GLU A 269 11.44 -13.50 5.09
CA GLU A 269 11.68 -14.58 6.07
C GLU A 269 10.51 -15.60 6.13
N LEU A 270 9.33 -15.24 5.61
CA LEU A 270 8.17 -16.14 5.47
C LEU A 270 8.22 -16.99 4.18
N LYS A 271 9.10 -16.69 3.22
CA LYS A 271 8.99 -17.17 1.83
C LYS A 271 9.25 -18.66 1.59
N ASP A 272 10.02 -19.30 2.46
CA ASP A 272 10.51 -20.69 2.27
C ASP A 272 9.77 -21.70 3.17
N ARG A 273 8.61 -21.34 3.72
CA ARG A 273 7.84 -22.15 4.67
C ARG A 273 6.63 -22.81 4.01
N ARG A 274 6.38 -24.09 4.33
CA ARG A 274 5.35 -24.94 3.66
C ARG A 274 3.93 -24.38 3.70
N THR A 275 3.57 -23.72 4.79
CA THR A 275 2.23 -23.13 4.99
C THR A 275 2.01 -21.85 4.17
N PHE A 276 3.06 -21.30 3.55
CA PHE A 276 2.96 -20.03 2.83
C PHE A 276 3.92 -19.93 1.64
N CYS A 277 3.42 -20.19 0.43
CA CYS A 277 4.21 -20.04 -0.80
C CYS A 277 4.12 -18.60 -1.34
N ILE A 278 4.96 -17.69 -0.83
CA ILE A 278 5.02 -16.30 -1.31
C ILE A 278 5.20 -16.24 -2.83
N ARG A 279 5.97 -17.17 -3.40
CA ARG A 279 6.31 -17.21 -4.83
C ARG A 279 5.11 -17.45 -5.73
N GLU A 280 4.04 -18.04 -5.20
CA GLU A 280 2.80 -18.28 -5.91
C GLU A 280 1.77 -17.17 -5.69
N HIS A 281 2.02 -16.24 -4.75
CA HIS A 281 1.08 -15.19 -4.41
C HIS A 281 1.10 -14.05 -5.43
N GLU A 282 0.02 -13.96 -6.22
CA GLU A 282 -0.14 -13.07 -7.40
C GLU A 282 0.05 -11.56 -7.12
N SER A 283 -0.04 -11.13 -5.86
CA SER A 283 0.08 -9.71 -5.48
C SER A 283 1.29 -9.40 -4.60
N LEU A 284 1.77 -10.38 -3.83
CA LEU A 284 2.90 -10.17 -2.91
C LEU A 284 4.21 -10.44 -3.62
N PHE A 285 4.26 -11.51 -4.43
CA PHE A 285 5.48 -11.89 -5.10
C PHE A 285 6.05 -10.77 -5.97
N PRO A 286 5.24 -10.04 -6.77
CA PRO A 286 5.75 -8.91 -7.54
C PRO A 286 6.42 -7.83 -6.67
N VAL A 287 5.81 -7.50 -5.53
CA VAL A 287 6.27 -6.45 -4.60
C VAL A 287 7.53 -6.88 -3.83
N ILE A 288 7.63 -8.17 -3.51
CA ILE A 288 8.80 -8.75 -2.85
C ILE A 288 9.97 -8.95 -3.83
N ASN A 289 9.66 -9.27 -5.09
CA ASN A 289 10.67 -9.54 -6.11
C ASN A 289 11.17 -8.27 -6.83
N SER A 290 10.42 -7.17 -6.79
CA SER A 290 10.99 -5.86 -7.09
C SER A 290 12.02 -5.54 -6.01
N ARG A 291 13.30 -5.81 -6.29
CA ARG A 291 14.42 -5.47 -5.40
C ARG A 291 14.27 -4.01 -4.99
N TYR A 292 14.21 -3.78 -3.68
CA TYR A 292 14.16 -2.45 -3.11
C TYR A 292 15.46 -1.73 -3.44
N ASP A 293 15.42 -0.72 -4.30
CA ASP A 293 16.59 0.12 -4.60
C ASP A 293 16.77 1.10 -3.45
N SER A 294 17.59 0.73 -2.47
CA SER A 294 17.78 1.53 -1.27
C SER A 294 19.22 1.60 -0.84
N VAL A 295 19.48 2.64 -0.07
CA VAL A 295 20.80 2.87 0.51
C VAL A 295 21.24 1.72 1.43
N LEU A 296 20.31 0.90 1.94
CA LEU A 296 20.66 -0.30 2.71
C LEU A 296 21.36 -1.38 1.86
N ASN A 297 21.12 -1.43 0.55
CA ASN A 297 21.85 -2.33 -0.36
C ASN A 297 23.28 -1.83 -0.58
N LEU A 298 23.48 -0.51 -0.68
CA LEU A 298 24.83 0.08 -0.74
C LEU A 298 25.62 -0.24 0.53
N ILE A 299 24.95 -0.25 1.69
CA ILE A 299 25.55 -0.62 2.96
C ILE A 299 25.92 -2.12 3.00
N GLU A 300 25.14 -3.01 2.38
CA GLU A 300 25.49 -4.43 2.24
C GLU A 300 26.85 -4.60 1.53
N GLU A 301 27.05 -3.89 0.42
CA GLU A 301 28.31 -3.93 -0.34
C GLU A 301 29.51 -3.45 0.51
N MET A 302 29.29 -2.49 1.42
CA MET A 302 30.32 -1.93 2.29
C MET A 302 30.60 -2.76 3.56
N LEU A 303 29.57 -3.37 4.17
CA LEU A 303 29.67 -4.04 5.46
C LEU A 303 29.66 -5.58 5.36
N GLY A 304 29.38 -6.14 4.18
CA GLY A 304 29.25 -7.59 3.98
C GLY A 304 28.06 -8.21 4.71
N ALA A 305 27.14 -7.40 5.23
CA ALA A 305 25.94 -7.83 5.95
C ALA A 305 24.76 -6.94 5.59
N HIS A 306 23.63 -7.54 5.23
CA HIS A 306 22.44 -6.80 4.80
C HIS A 306 21.64 -6.29 6.02
N PRO A 307 21.56 -4.95 6.27
CA PRO A 307 20.95 -4.42 7.50
C PRO A 307 19.47 -4.76 7.67
N ALA A 308 18.70 -4.72 6.57
CA ALA A 308 17.28 -5.10 6.58
C ALA A 308 17.05 -6.60 6.91
N GLN A 309 17.93 -7.49 6.42
CA GLN A 309 17.87 -8.91 6.77
C GLN A 309 18.22 -9.13 8.24
N ALA A 310 19.27 -8.47 8.74
CA ALA A 310 19.64 -8.53 10.15
C ALA A 310 18.51 -7.98 11.04
N TYR A 311 17.83 -6.92 10.61
CA TYR A 311 16.64 -6.37 11.28
C TYR A 311 15.52 -7.40 11.36
N ALA A 312 15.13 -8.00 10.22
CA ALA A 312 14.06 -8.99 10.18
C ALA A 312 14.35 -10.20 11.08
N ARG A 313 15.57 -10.77 11.00
CA ARG A 313 15.98 -11.92 11.82
C ARG A 313 15.94 -11.62 13.31
N ASN A 314 16.53 -10.51 13.73
CA ASN A 314 16.56 -10.11 15.14
C ASN A 314 15.16 -9.80 15.67
N LEU A 315 14.32 -9.14 14.88
CA LEU A 315 12.95 -8.81 15.27
C LEU A 315 12.09 -10.07 15.42
N ILE A 316 12.17 -10.99 14.47
CA ILE A 316 11.46 -12.27 14.55
C ILE A 316 11.99 -13.09 15.73
N GLY A 317 13.31 -13.14 15.94
CA GLY A 317 13.93 -13.77 17.11
C GLY A 317 13.40 -13.21 18.43
N PHE A 318 13.27 -11.88 18.54
CA PHE A 318 12.65 -11.22 19.68
C PHE A 318 11.21 -11.70 19.95
N PHE A 319 10.36 -11.79 18.93
CA PHE A 319 8.99 -12.29 19.11
C PHE A 319 8.93 -13.78 19.44
N ARG A 320 9.89 -14.58 18.96
CA ARG A 320 10.05 -15.99 19.35
C ARG A 320 10.59 -16.18 20.77
N GLY A 321 11.11 -15.11 21.40
CA GLY A 321 11.84 -15.22 22.67
C GLY A 321 13.22 -15.86 22.50
N GLN A 322 13.76 -15.86 21.29
CA GLN A 322 15.07 -16.40 20.92
C GLN A 322 15.98 -15.24 20.54
N ILE A 323 16.60 -14.62 21.55
CA ILE A 323 17.53 -13.50 21.35
C ILE A 323 18.90 -13.97 21.81
N ASP A 324 19.87 -13.98 20.89
CA ASP A 324 21.28 -14.16 21.25
C ASP A 324 21.88 -12.81 21.69
N PRO A 325 22.38 -12.67 22.93
CA PRO A 325 23.01 -11.44 23.41
C PRO A 325 24.25 -11.00 22.62
N VAL A 326 24.93 -11.93 21.93
CA VAL A 326 26.06 -11.61 21.05
C VAL A 326 25.55 -10.99 19.75
N GLU A 327 24.55 -11.61 19.12
CA GLU A 327 23.92 -11.06 17.91
C GLU A 327 23.24 -9.72 18.18
N ALA A 328 22.57 -9.55 19.33
CA ALA A 328 21.95 -8.29 19.74
C ALA A 328 22.96 -7.13 19.86
N ARG A 329 24.17 -7.42 20.37
CA ARG A 329 25.25 -6.42 20.49
C ARG A 329 25.82 -6.08 19.11
N ALA A 330 26.13 -7.08 18.29
CA ALA A 330 26.60 -6.86 16.92
C ALA A 330 25.57 -6.07 16.09
N PHE A 331 24.29 -6.38 16.25
CA PHE A 331 23.18 -5.65 15.63
C PHE A 331 23.14 -4.18 16.06
N ARG A 332 23.32 -3.90 17.36
CA ARG A 332 23.41 -2.53 17.87
C ARG A 332 24.60 -1.77 17.31
N GLU A 333 25.78 -2.38 17.27
CA GLU A 333 26.98 -1.76 16.70
C GLU A 333 26.79 -1.41 15.23
N MET A 334 26.18 -2.30 14.45
CA MET A 334 25.84 -2.07 13.05
C MET A 334 24.94 -0.84 12.88
N TRP A 335 23.81 -0.76 13.59
CA TRP A 335 22.88 0.36 13.46
C TRP A 335 23.42 1.69 14.01
N LEU A 336 24.25 1.65 15.05
CA LEU A 336 25.00 2.83 15.50
C LEU A 336 26.01 3.29 14.44
N GLY A 337 26.70 2.37 13.78
CA GLY A 337 27.60 2.66 12.67
C GLY A 337 26.88 3.32 11.49
N ILE A 338 25.74 2.75 11.07
CA ILE A 338 24.88 3.30 10.02
C ILE A 338 24.42 4.72 10.39
N GLY A 339 23.99 4.93 11.63
CA GLY A 339 23.56 6.24 12.12
C GLY A 339 24.69 7.28 12.14
N ARG A 340 25.92 6.90 12.51
CA ARG A 340 27.10 7.78 12.47
C ARG A 340 27.52 8.16 11.06
N ALA A 341 27.36 7.23 10.12
CA ALA A 341 27.70 7.47 8.72
C ALA A 341 26.66 8.37 8.02
N GLY A 342 25.44 8.49 8.57
CA GLY A 342 24.39 9.37 8.04
C GLY A 342 23.83 8.89 6.69
N VAL A 343 23.85 7.57 6.46
CA VAL A 343 23.60 6.99 5.13
C VAL A 343 22.20 6.41 5.00
N ALA A 344 21.53 6.03 6.10
CA ALA A 344 20.17 5.47 6.06
C ALA A 344 19.08 6.54 6.20
N ASP A 345 17.89 6.23 5.67
CA ASP A 345 16.66 6.98 5.94
C ASP A 345 16.40 7.05 7.46
N GLU A 346 15.92 8.19 7.93
CA GLU A 346 15.73 8.47 9.36
C GLU A 346 14.69 7.53 10.01
N VAL A 347 13.67 7.10 9.25
CA VAL A 347 12.65 6.16 9.71
C VAL A 347 13.26 4.78 9.94
N ASP A 348 14.06 4.31 8.98
CA ASP A 348 14.73 3.00 9.07
C ASP A 348 15.77 2.99 10.19
N LEU A 349 16.56 4.06 10.30
CA LEU A 349 17.53 4.23 11.38
C LEU A 349 16.84 4.21 12.75
N SER A 350 15.72 4.93 12.88
CA SER A 350 14.94 4.98 14.12
C SER A 350 14.41 3.61 14.52
N ARG A 351 13.87 2.84 13.56
CA ARG A 351 13.36 1.48 13.78
C ARG A 351 14.48 0.52 14.17
N GLY A 352 15.60 0.56 13.45
CA GLY A 352 16.76 -0.30 13.72
C GLY A 352 17.38 -0.02 15.08
N LEU A 353 17.59 1.24 15.42
CA LEU A 353 18.11 1.63 16.73
C LEU A 353 17.12 1.30 17.86
N ALA A 354 15.82 1.56 17.70
CA ALA A 354 14.83 1.20 18.72
C ALA A 354 14.80 -0.31 18.99
N LEU A 355 14.87 -1.13 17.94
CA LEU A 355 15.02 -2.58 18.10
C LEU A 355 16.34 -2.93 18.80
N SER A 356 17.45 -2.28 18.46
CA SER A 356 18.74 -2.57 19.09
C SER A 356 18.76 -2.26 20.60
N LEU A 357 18.08 -1.18 21.01
CA LEU A 357 17.95 -0.81 22.42
C LEU A 357 17.09 -1.82 23.17
N LEU A 358 16.03 -2.33 22.52
CA LEU A 358 15.19 -3.40 23.04
C LEU A 358 15.96 -4.70 23.26
N LEU A 359 16.72 -5.14 22.27
CA LEU A 359 17.46 -6.40 22.33
C LEU A 359 18.60 -6.37 23.36
N THR A 360 19.14 -5.18 23.62
CA THR A 360 20.29 -5.00 24.54
C THR A 360 19.90 -4.56 25.95
N ASN A 361 18.59 -4.47 26.27
CA ASN A 361 18.09 -3.94 27.54
C ASN A 361 18.74 -2.59 27.90
N ALA A 362 18.87 -1.69 26.94
CA ALA A 362 19.53 -0.41 27.15
C ALA A 362 18.75 0.47 28.15
N ASP A 363 19.48 1.29 28.90
CA ASP A 363 18.94 2.18 29.92
C ASP A 363 18.11 3.35 29.35
N ASP A 364 17.39 4.03 30.24
CA ASP A 364 16.52 5.16 29.91
C ASP A 364 17.26 6.33 29.24
N ASP A 365 18.57 6.47 29.52
CA ASP A 365 19.44 7.50 28.95
C ASP A 365 19.74 7.24 27.47
N ALA A 366 19.98 5.99 27.09
CA ALA A 366 20.15 5.60 25.69
C ALA A 366 18.86 5.84 24.87
N TRP A 367 17.70 5.55 25.45
CA TRP A 367 16.40 5.87 24.84
C TRP A 367 16.16 7.39 24.74
N LEU A 368 16.53 8.15 25.77
CA LEU A 368 16.45 9.60 25.74
C LEU A 368 17.35 10.20 24.66
N SER A 369 18.58 9.69 24.50
CA SER A 369 19.51 10.11 23.46
C SER A 369 18.93 9.89 22.06
N LEU A 370 18.31 8.73 21.81
CA LEU A 370 17.64 8.43 20.53
C LEU A 370 16.51 9.44 20.24
N THR A 371 15.63 9.67 21.22
CA THR A 371 14.52 10.63 21.07
C THR A 371 15.01 12.07 20.89
N THR A 372 16.13 12.44 21.52
CA THR A 372 16.72 13.78 21.41
C THR A 372 17.41 13.98 20.06
N GLN A 373 18.09 12.94 19.54
CA GLN A 373 18.73 12.97 18.23
C GLN A 373 17.69 13.13 17.11
N SER A 374 16.61 12.34 17.15
CA SER A 374 15.49 12.49 16.22
C SER A 374 14.80 13.87 16.35
N ALA A 375 14.57 14.37 17.57
CA ALA A 375 13.98 15.69 17.77
C ALA A 375 14.80 16.85 17.19
N ARG A 376 16.14 16.74 17.23
CA ARG A 376 17.07 17.73 16.68
C ARG A 376 17.15 17.68 15.16
N GLN A 377 17.05 16.49 14.56
CA GLN A 377 17.13 16.31 13.11
C GLN A 377 15.84 16.73 12.39
N HIS A 378 14.67 16.52 12.97
CA HIS A 378 13.37 16.84 12.34
C HIS A 378 12.83 18.26 12.61
N GLY A 379 13.66 19.21 13.06
CA GLY A 379 13.26 20.62 13.23
C GLY A 379 12.03 20.84 14.13
N GLY A 380 11.73 19.93 15.06
CA GLY A 380 10.57 20.02 15.95
C GLY A 380 9.23 19.60 15.34
N GLN A 381 9.19 18.89 14.20
CA GLN A 381 7.93 18.32 13.69
C GLN A 381 7.35 17.29 14.71
N PRO A 382 6.14 17.53 15.27
CA PRO A 382 5.65 16.80 16.44
C PRO A 382 5.13 15.39 16.12
N GLU A 383 4.71 15.11 14.89
CA GLU A 383 4.08 13.82 14.51
C GLU A 383 5.08 12.66 14.40
N GLN A 384 6.30 12.89 13.93
CA GLN A 384 7.35 11.87 13.84
C GLN A 384 8.04 11.62 15.19
N ASN A 385 8.21 12.69 16.00
CA ASN A 385 8.61 12.59 17.41
C ASN A 385 7.60 11.80 18.26
N LEU A 386 6.32 11.81 17.88
CA LEU A 386 5.27 11.08 18.57
C LEU A 386 5.45 9.56 18.46
N ASN A 387 5.83 9.04 17.28
CA ASN A 387 6.04 7.60 17.07
C ASN A 387 7.24 7.07 17.88
N LEU A 388 8.33 7.82 17.98
CA LEU A 388 9.49 7.48 18.81
C LEU A 388 9.21 7.61 20.32
N ARG A 389 8.42 8.60 20.73
CA ARG A 389 7.92 8.71 22.11
C ARG A 389 6.94 7.57 22.45
N ILE A 390 6.10 7.14 21.51
CA ILE A 390 5.22 5.98 21.64
C ILE A 390 6.04 4.70 21.79
N LEU A 391 7.11 4.53 20.99
CA LEU A 391 8.05 3.42 21.14
C LEU A 391 8.73 3.43 22.51
N LYS A 392 9.28 4.58 22.96
CA LYS A 392 9.87 4.73 24.30
C LYS A 392 8.88 4.37 25.41
N THR A 393 7.64 4.86 25.36
CA THR A 393 6.62 4.63 26.38
C THR A 393 6.07 3.20 26.36
N ALA A 394 5.89 2.61 25.18
CA ALA A 394 5.47 1.22 25.05
C ALA A 394 6.54 0.27 25.59
N VAL A 395 7.82 0.55 25.31
CA VAL A 395 8.97 -0.24 25.75
C VAL A 395 9.32 -0.04 27.23
N SER A 396 9.20 1.18 27.76
CA SER A 396 9.37 1.48 29.19
C SER A 396 8.36 0.69 30.07
N ARG A 397 7.11 0.58 29.61
CA ARG A 397 6.09 -0.28 30.25
C ARG A 397 6.43 -1.77 30.26
N PHE A 398 7.33 -2.23 29.40
CA PHE A 398 7.75 -3.64 29.34
C PHE A 398 8.79 -4.03 30.40
N TYR A 399 9.50 -3.08 31.01
CA TYR A 399 10.60 -3.37 31.95
C TYR A 399 10.31 -3.04 33.41
N THR A 400 9.42 -2.09 33.71
CA THR A 400 9.16 -1.70 35.10
C THR A 400 7.87 -2.32 35.63
N ASN A 401 8.00 -3.50 36.25
CA ASN A 401 6.94 -4.08 37.06
C ASN A 401 6.84 -3.45 38.46
N GLU A 402 7.47 -2.30 38.72
CA GLU A 402 7.40 -1.62 40.01
C GLU A 402 7.23 -0.10 39.90
N ARG A 403 6.06 0.34 40.38
CA ARG A 403 5.79 1.57 41.15
C ARG A 403 6.47 2.86 40.68
N ARG A 404 5.73 3.68 39.92
CA ARG A 404 5.67 5.14 40.12
C ARG A 404 4.37 5.72 39.56
N ILE A 405 3.55 6.26 40.47
CA ILE A 405 2.20 6.78 40.21
C ILE A 405 2.24 8.09 39.39
N GLY A 406 3.38 8.79 39.33
CA GLY A 406 3.56 10.00 38.54
C GLY A 406 3.52 9.79 37.02
N ASP A 407 4.02 8.65 36.53
CA ASP A 407 4.10 8.37 35.09
C ASP A 407 2.75 7.92 34.50
N VAL A 408 1.84 7.41 35.33
CA VAL A 408 0.50 6.97 34.89
C VAL A 408 -0.31 8.13 34.33
N ALA A 409 -0.25 9.31 34.94
CA ALA A 409 -0.98 10.49 34.48
C ALA A 409 -0.46 10.99 33.12
N THR A 410 0.86 11.01 32.93
CA THR A 410 1.49 11.42 31.66
C THR A 410 1.26 10.40 30.55
N ILE A 411 1.22 9.10 30.88
CA ILE A 411 0.93 8.05 29.91
C ILE A 411 -0.56 8.00 29.55
N ILE A 412 -1.46 8.26 30.50
CA ILE A 412 -2.88 8.48 30.21
C ILE A 412 -3.01 9.70 29.30
N ASP A 413 -2.41 10.85 29.61
CA ASP A 413 -2.48 12.05 28.75
C ASP A 413 -1.96 11.81 27.32
N LEU A 414 -0.89 11.03 27.14
CA LEU A 414 -0.36 10.68 25.81
C LEU A 414 -1.23 9.67 25.03
N LEU A 415 -1.79 8.66 25.71
CA LEU A 415 -2.76 7.75 25.11
C LEU A 415 -4.05 8.48 24.76
N GLU A 416 -4.49 9.42 25.60
CA GLU A 416 -5.66 10.24 25.39
C GLU A 416 -5.46 11.27 24.28
N ARG A 417 -4.26 11.85 24.10
CA ARG A 417 -3.93 12.67 22.92
C ARG A 417 -3.99 11.86 21.63
N ARG A 418 -3.51 10.61 21.66
CA ARG A 418 -3.63 9.69 20.50
C ARG A 418 -5.08 9.30 20.23
N ARG A 419 -5.89 9.07 21.27
CA ARG A 419 -7.33 8.79 21.18
C ARG A 419 -8.12 10.00 20.69
N ALA A 420 -7.82 11.19 21.19
CA ALA A 420 -8.40 12.45 20.75
C ALA A 420 -8.03 12.80 19.31
N ASN A 421 -6.80 12.53 18.87
CA ASN A 421 -6.38 12.71 17.48
C ASN A 421 -6.98 11.65 16.55
N ALA A 422 -7.13 10.41 17.00
CA ALA A 422 -7.87 9.39 16.25
C ALA A 422 -9.35 9.75 16.15
N LEU A 423 -9.99 10.17 17.25
CA LEU A 423 -11.34 10.72 17.26
C LEU A 423 -11.43 11.91 16.29
N ALA A 424 -10.52 12.89 16.34
CA ALA A 424 -10.46 14.01 15.40
C ALA A 424 -10.31 13.58 13.93
N TYR A 425 -9.48 12.59 13.65
CA TYR A 425 -9.34 11.97 12.32
C TYR A 425 -10.63 11.27 11.85
N TRP A 426 -11.33 10.57 12.75
CA TRP A 426 -12.63 9.96 12.47
C TRP A 426 -13.77 11.01 12.38
N LEU A 427 -13.61 12.15 13.05
CA LEU A 427 -14.46 13.33 12.93
C LEU A 427 -14.24 14.04 11.57
N ASP A 428 -13.09 13.88 10.93
CA ASP A 428 -12.75 14.44 9.60
C ASP A 428 -13.11 13.53 8.41
N ILE A 429 -13.07 12.21 8.57
CA ILE A 429 -13.51 11.29 7.51
C ILE A 429 -15.04 11.23 7.54
N GLY A 430 -15.70 11.92 6.61
CA GLY A 430 -17.16 12.05 6.69
C GLY A 430 -17.95 12.22 5.41
N SER A 431 -17.35 12.33 4.22
CA SER A 431 -18.12 12.52 2.98
C SER A 431 -17.36 12.05 1.75
N PRO A 432 -18.03 11.51 0.71
CA PRO A 432 -17.42 11.40 -0.60
C PRO A 432 -16.97 12.78 -1.08
N HIS A 433 -15.79 12.89 -1.68
CA HIS A 433 -15.34 14.17 -2.23
C HIS A 433 -16.31 14.63 -3.33
N PRO A 434 -16.91 15.83 -3.21
CA PRO A 434 -17.74 16.38 -4.27
C PRO A 434 -16.88 16.61 -5.51
N THR A 435 -17.43 16.33 -6.69
CA THR A 435 -16.81 16.72 -7.97
C THR A 435 -16.69 18.24 -8.05
N GLU A 436 -15.88 18.77 -8.95
CA GLU A 436 -15.68 20.22 -9.10
C GLU A 436 -16.99 20.96 -9.45
N GLU A 437 -17.84 20.35 -10.28
CA GLU A 437 -19.17 20.85 -10.62
C GLU A 437 -20.13 20.84 -9.40
N GLU A 438 -20.11 19.76 -8.61
CA GLU A 438 -20.89 19.67 -7.37
C GLU A 438 -20.37 20.65 -6.31
N ARG A 439 -19.05 20.86 -6.21
CA ARG A 439 -18.44 21.83 -5.30
C ARG A 439 -18.83 23.26 -5.68
N SER A 440 -18.86 23.57 -6.98
CA SER A 440 -19.33 24.87 -7.46
C SER A 440 -20.83 25.10 -7.20
N ARG A 441 -21.67 24.05 -7.28
CA ARG A 441 -23.11 24.15 -7.03
C ARG A 441 -23.49 24.14 -5.55
N LEU A 442 -22.75 23.39 -4.75
CA LEU A 442 -23.08 23.13 -3.35
C LEU A 442 -22.22 23.90 -2.35
N GLY A 443 -21.18 24.64 -2.79
CA GLY A 443 -20.11 25.22 -1.95
C GLY A 443 -20.50 25.54 -0.50
N VAL A 444 -21.35 26.55 -0.29
CA VAL A 444 -21.77 26.98 1.06
C VAL A 444 -22.54 25.89 1.82
N LEU A 445 -23.31 25.06 1.13
CA LEU A 445 -24.03 23.94 1.74
C LEU A 445 -23.08 22.81 2.17
N LEU A 446 -21.99 22.55 1.42
CA LEU A 446 -20.96 21.58 1.80
C LEU A 446 -20.20 22.02 3.05
N ASP A 447 -19.81 23.29 3.11
CA ASP A 447 -19.11 23.85 4.28
C ASP A 447 -20.01 23.82 5.51
N ARG A 448 -21.28 24.20 5.33
CA ARG A 448 -22.28 24.19 6.40
C ARG A 448 -22.60 22.76 6.87
N GLU A 449 -22.67 21.82 5.95
CA GLU A 449 -22.88 20.42 6.28
C GLU A 449 -21.68 19.81 7.01
N ALA A 450 -20.45 20.08 6.56
CA ALA A 450 -19.23 19.63 7.24
C ALA A 450 -19.19 20.16 8.68
N HIS A 451 -19.50 21.45 8.86
CA HIS A 451 -19.61 22.07 10.17
C HIS A 451 -20.69 21.42 11.05
N LEU A 452 -21.90 21.21 10.52
CA LEU A 452 -23.01 20.58 11.26
C LEU A 452 -22.72 19.11 11.61
N VAL A 453 -22.03 18.37 10.76
CA VAL A 453 -21.60 16.99 11.06
C VAL A 453 -20.59 16.97 12.20
N THR A 454 -19.64 17.90 12.22
CA THR A 454 -18.70 18.06 13.34
C THR A 454 -19.43 18.39 14.64
N LEU A 455 -20.38 19.34 14.61
CA LEU A 455 -21.21 19.70 15.78
C LEU A 455 -22.07 18.52 16.27
N LEU A 456 -22.69 17.78 15.35
CA LEU A 456 -23.54 16.62 15.67
C LEU A 456 -22.74 15.48 16.30
N ARG A 457 -21.52 15.22 15.81
CA ARG A 457 -20.62 14.22 16.38
C ARG A 457 -20.06 14.66 17.75
N GLY A 458 -19.73 15.94 17.91
CA GLY A 458 -19.32 16.51 19.19
C GLY A 458 -20.40 16.43 20.26
N THR A 459 -21.63 16.86 19.92
CA THR A 459 -22.79 16.76 20.83
C THR A 459 -23.18 15.33 21.16
N TYR A 460 -23.04 14.39 20.22
CA TYR A 460 -23.24 12.97 20.50
C TYR A 460 -22.20 12.42 21.49
N PHE A 461 -20.93 12.82 21.35
CA PHE A 461 -19.89 12.47 22.31
C PHE A 461 -20.16 13.06 23.69
N GLU A 462 -20.59 14.33 23.78
CA GLU A 462 -21.01 14.95 25.04
C GLU A 462 -22.19 14.22 25.71
N MET A 463 -23.15 13.72 24.93
CA MET A 463 -24.27 12.91 25.46
C MET A 463 -23.78 11.62 26.11
N LEU A 464 -22.69 11.04 25.61
CA LEU A 464 -22.09 9.81 26.13
C LEU A 464 -21.11 10.07 27.26
N LEU A 465 -20.60 11.30 27.41
CA LEU A 465 -19.62 11.68 28.43
C LEU A 465 -19.98 11.20 29.86
N PRO A 466 -21.24 11.30 30.33
CA PRO A 466 -21.62 10.83 31.67
C PRO A 466 -21.52 9.31 31.86
N THR A 467 -21.56 8.53 30.77
CA THR A 467 -21.45 7.07 30.80
C THR A 467 -20.03 6.58 30.52
N LEU A 468 -19.12 7.49 30.19
CA LEU A 468 -17.72 7.19 29.91
C LEU A 468 -16.87 7.33 31.19
N PRO A 469 -15.74 6.62 31.29
CA PRO A 469 -14.81 6.76 32.40
C PRO A 469 -14.37 8.22 32.65
N GLU A 470 -14.16 8.58 33.91
CA GLU A 470 -13.92 9.97 34.39
C GLU A 470 -12.78 10.69 33.66
N HIS A 471 -11.77 9.97 33.16
CA HIS A 471 -10.65 10.55 32.42
C HIS A 471 -11.03 11.12 31.03
N TYR A 472 -12.16 10.71 30.44
CA TYR A 472 -12.69 11.32 29.21
C TYR A 472 -13.28 12.72 29.44
N TRP A 473 -13.60 13.08 30.69
CA TRP A 473 -14.21 14.36 31.01
C TRP A 473 -13.25 15.53 30.79
N TYR A 474 -11.96 15.34 31.08
CA TYR A 474 -10.93 16.36 30.92
C TYR A 474 -10.67 16.69 29.44
N HIS A 475 -10.65 15.68 28.58
CA HIS A 475 -10.39 15.84 27.15
C HIS A 475 -11.65 16.21 26.34
N GLY A 476 -12.82 15.73 26.77
CA GLY A 476 -14.10 16.10 26.18
C GLY A 476 -14.41 17.60 26.28
N GLN A 477 -14.01 18.24 27.39
CA GLN A 477 -14.16 19.69 27.56
C GLN A 477 -13.34 20.52 26.56
N SER A 478 -12.19 20.01 26.12
CA SER A 478 -11.32 20.72 25.16
C SER A 478 -11.77 20.55 23.70
N ALA A 479 -12.34 19.39 23.34
CA ALA A 479 -12.83 19.12 21.98
C ALA A 479 -14.23 19.73 21.71
N ALA A 480 -15.00 19.99 22.76
CA ALA A 480 -16.40 20.41 22.66
C ALA A 480 -16.62 21.94 22.72
N GLY A 481 -15.60 22.74 23.04
CA GLY A 481 -15.78 24.20 23.23
C GLY A 481 -16.69 24.59 24.41
N GLY A 482 -17.04 23.63 25.28
CA GLY A 482 -18.03 23.74 26.35
C GLY A 482 -19.47 23.77 25.81
N PRO A 483 -20.35 22.87 26.29
CA PRO A 483 -21.10 23.13 27.52
C PRO A 483 -21.62 21.86 28.27
N ASP A 484 -22.50 22.07 29.24
CA ASP A 484 -23.13 21.08 30.15
C ASP A 484 -23.72 19.85 29.40
N PRO A 485 -23.31 18.61 29.75
CA PRO A 485 -23.88 17.35 29.22
C PRO A 485 -25.42 17.28 29.31
N ARG A 486 -26.03 18.00 30.27
CA ARG A 486 -27.49 18.06 30.44
C ARG A 486 -28.21 18.70 29.24
N THR A 487 -27.51 19.49 28.43
CA THR A 487 -28.07 20.16 27.23
C THR A 487 -27.68 19.48 25.92
N ALA A 488 -26.76 18.50 25.97
CA ALA A 488 -26.20 17.84 24.78
C ALA A 488 -27.27 17.12 23.95
N SER A 489 -28.24 16.48 24.63
CA SER A 489 -29.35 15.80 23.94
C SER A 489 -30.22 16.77 23.13
N SER A 490 -30.50 17.97 23.65
CA SER A 490 -31.29 18.98 22.95
C SER A 490 -30.53 19.56 21.75
N ARG A 491 -29.24 19.86 21.92
CA ARG A 491 -28.37 20.36 20.83
C ARG A 491 -28.14 19.30 19.76
N TYR A 492 -27.99 18.03 20.12
CA TYR A 492 -27.91 16.94 19.15
C TYR A 492 -29.17 16.87 18.27
N VAL A 493 -30.36 16.98 18.86
CA VAL A 493 -31.63 17.02 18.12
C VAL A 493 -31.70 18.23 17.20
N GLU A 494 -31.28 19.40 17.67
CA GLU A 494 -31.24 20.64 16.89
C GLU A 494 -30.27 20.55 15.70
N HIS A 495 -29.02 20.14 15.93
CA HIS A 495 -28.02 19.95 14.88
C HIS A 495 -28.46 18.88 13.87
N ARG A 496 -29.17 17.84 14.31
CA ARG A 496 -29.72 16.81 13.42
C ARG A 496 -30.83 17.36 12.53
N ALA A 497 -31.70 18.21 13.08
CA ALA A 497 -32.72 18.90 12.31
C ALA A 497 -32.10 19.88 11.30
N ASP A 498 -31.08 20.63 11.69
CA ASP A 498 -30.34 21.54 10.81
C ASP A 498 -29.61 20.82 9.68
N LEU A 499 -28.94 19.72 10.00
CA LEU A 499 -28.28 18.87 9.03
C LEU A 499 -29.28 18.30 8.02
N SER A 500 -30.45 17.87 8.49
CA SER A 500 -31.55 17.40 7.65
C SER A 500 -32.06 18.50 6.70
N ARG A 501 -32.15 19.75 7.18
CA ARG A 501 -32.54 20.91 6.34
C ARG A 501 -31.49 21.22 5.27
N VAL A 502 -30.21 21.27 5.63
CA VAL A 502 -29.10 21.48 4.68
C VAL A 502 -29.08 20.39 3.61
N ARG A 503 -29.25 19.14 4.01
CA ARG A 503 -29.32 18.00 3.07
C ARG A 503 -30.54 18.01 2.19
N GLY A 504 -31.69 18.47 2.70
CA GLY A 504 -32.87 18.74 1.88
C GLY A 504 -32.56 19.74 0.77
N ALA A 505 -31.87 20.83 1.09
CA ALA A 505 -31.42 21.80 0.10
C ALA A 505 -30.38 21.23 -0.88
N MET A 506 -29.42 20.44 -0.40
CA MET A 506 -28.42 19.78 -1.24
C MET A 506 -29.02 18.73 -2.17
N ARG A 507 -30.04 17.99 -1.74
CA ARG A 507 -30.75 17.00 -2.56
C ARG A 507 -31.45 17.66 -3.75
N SER A 508 -31.99 18.87 -3.56
CA SER A 508 -32.57 19.67 -4.64
C SER A 508 -31.52 20.20 -5.63
N ALA A 509 -30.28 20.43 -5.17
CA ALA A 509 -29.20 20.99 -5.99
C ALA A 509 -28.27 19.95 -6.63
N ALA A 510 -28.11 18.77 -6.01
CA ALA A 510 -27.23 17.68 -6.47
C ALA A 510 -27.67 16.33 -5.85
N SER A 511 -28.77 15.76 -6.38
CA SER A 511 -29.34 14.51 -5.87
C SER A 511 -28.37 13.32 -5.93
N SER A 512 -27.55 13.22 -6.98
CA SER A 512 -26.53 12.18 -7.17
C SER A 512 -25.44 12.19 -6.09
N TYR A 513 -25.03 13.37 -5.62
CA TYR A 513 -24.07 13.53 -4.52
C TYR A 513 -24.65 12.95 -3.22
N ILE A 514 -25.90 13.30 -2.90
CA ILE A 514 -26.60 12.82 -1.72
C ILE A 514 -26.83 11.31 -1.77
N THR A 515 -27.13 10.73 -2.95
CA THR A 515 -27.25 9.27 -3.11
C THR A 515 -25.91 8.54 -2.91
N ARG A 516 -24.78 9.14 -3.32
CA ARG A 516 -23.43 8.57 -3.07
C ARG A 516 -22.99 8.70 -1.62
N ARG A 517 -23.52 9.68 -0.90
CA ARG A 517 -23.28 9.91 0.52
C ARG A 517 -24.19 9.01 1.37
N ALA A 518 -23.87 7.72 1.39
CA ALA A 518 -24.60 6.74 2.18
C ALA A 518 -24.52 7.02 3.70
N ASP A 519 -25.70 7.08 4.32
CA ASP A 519 -26.12 7.16 5.74
C ASP A 519 -25.18 7.70 6.84
N GLU A 520 -25.74 8.66 7.60
CA GLU A 520 -25.27 9.17 8.92
C GLU A 520 -24.87 8.06 9.89
N ASP A 521 -25.61 6.95 9.81
CA ASP A 521 -25.42 5.80 10.68
C ASP A 521 -24.07 5.12 10.48
N VAL A 522 -23.36 5.29 9.36
CA VAL A 522 -22.05 4.62 9.20
C VAL A 522 -21.01 5.25 10.12
N GLY A 523 -20.90 6.59 10.13
CA GLY A 523 -19.97 7.30 11.01
C GLY A 523 -20.36 7.19 12.48
N LEU A 524 -21.66 7.32 12.79
CA LEU A 524 -22.17 7.18 14.15
C LEU A 524 -22.07 5.73 14.66
N ARG A 525 -22.39 4.69 13.85
CA ARG A 525 -22.17 3.29 14.26
C ARG A 525 -20.69 2.95 14.42
N GLN A 526 -19.81 3.58 13.64
CA GLN A 526 -18.36 3.41 13.81
C GLN A 526 -17.85 4.07 15.09
N LEU A 527 -18.35 5.27 15.41
CA LEU A 527 -18.09 5.96 16.68
C LEU A 527 -18.64 5.15 17.87
N VAL A 528 -19.90 4.70 17.82
CA VAL A 528 -20.52 3.84 18.84
C VAL A 528 -19.74 2.55 19.02
N ARG A 529 -19.37 1.85 17.94
CA ARG A 529 -18.51 0.65 18.05
C ARG A 529 -17.15 0.95 18.65
N ALA A 530 -16.55 2.09 18.34
CA ALA A 530 -15.30 2.51 18.96
C ALA A 530 -15.48 2.72 20.46
N LEU A 531 -16.54 3.41 20.87
CA LEU A 531 -16.86 3.68 22.28
C LEU A 531 -17.29 2.41 23.04
N ASP A 532 -18.04 1.50 22.44
CA ASP A 532 -18.44 0.22 23.02
C ASP A 532 -17.25 -0.72 23.29
N MET A 533 -16.21 -0.69 22.44
CA MET A 533 -14.95 -1.40 22.69
C MET A 533 -14.18 -0.87 23.92
N HIS A 534 -14.64 0.24 24.51
CA HIS A 534 -13.98 0.92 25.63
C HIS A 534 -14.83 0.94 26.92
N ALA A 535 -16.11 0.57 26.86
CA ALA A 535 -17.02 0.49 28.02
C ALA A 535 -16.98 -0.88 28.74
N SER A 536 -16.35 -1.89 28.13
CA SER A 536 -16.04 -3.23 28.69
C SER A 536 -14.57 -3.34 29.08
#